data_AF-A0A4W3H0P9-F1
#
_entry.id   AF-A0A4W3H0P9-F1
#
_cell.length_a   1.000
_cell.length_b   1.000
_cell.length_c   1.000
_cell.angle_alpha   90.00
_cell.angle_beta   90.00
_cell.angle_gamma   90.00
#
_symmetry.space_group_name_H-M   'P 1'
#
loop_
_entity.id
_entity.type
_entity.pdbx_description
1 polymer ?
#
loop_
_entity_poly.entity_id
_entity_poly.type
_entity_poly.pdbx_seq_one_letter_code
_entity_poly.pdbx_strand_id
1 'polypeptide(L)'
;MFYKLSGITQRLSGGTAAVYNPQGLKPLVFSEPPTMIFASPTNLVSVGRQGLQYLQQNKVPDLQRMFQKSDGLPVHLKRGVPDRLLYRTTMALTIGGTIYCLVALFLAAQPKNK
;
A
#
# COMPACT_ATOMS: atom_id res chain seq x y z
N MET A 1 -24.97 -4.81 38.20
CA MET A 1 -26.39 -4.50 37.96
C MET A 1 -26.55 -4.24 36.47
N PHE A 2 -27.46 -4.94 35.80
CA PHE A 2 -27.68 -4.79 34.35
C PHE A 2 -28.89 -3.87 34.14
N TYR A 3 -28.86 -3.04 33.10
CA TYR A 3 -29.92 -2.07 32.82
C TYR A 3 -30.40 -2.20 31.37
N LYS A 4 -31.70 -2.03 31.16
CA LYS A 4 -32.35 -2.05 29.84
C LYS A 4 -33.05 -0.71 29.63
N LEU A 5 -32.72 -0.03 28.54
CA LEU A 5 -33.39 1.21 28.14
C LEU A 5 -34.67 0.87 27.34
N SER A 6 -35.83 1.30 27.84
CA SER A 6 -37.08 1.12 27.10
C SER A 6 -37.19 2.15 25.98
N GLY A 7 -37.20 1.71 24.72
CA GLY A 7 -37.20 2.63 23.57
C GLY A 7 -38.44 3.53 23.45
N ILE A 8 -39.57 3.12 24.03
CA ILE A 8 -40.84 3.88 23.98
C ILE A 8 -40.91 4.95 25.06
N THR A 9 -40.45 4.64 26.27
CA THR A 9 -40.55 5.55 27.43
C THR A 9 -39.24 6.23 27.77
N GLN A 10 -38.13 5.85 27.13
CA GLN A 10 -36.77 6.37 27.35
C GLN A 10 -36.27 6.25 28.80
N ARG A 11 -36.90 5.40 29.62
CA ARG A 11 -36.48 5.19 31.03
C ARG A 11 -35.60 3.94 31.14
N LEU A 12 -34.58 4.01 32.00
CA LEU A 12 -33.78 2.85 32.38
C LEU A 12 -34.56 1.99 33.37
N SER A 13 -34.69 0.71 33.05
CA SER A 13 -35.22 -0.33 33.95
C SER A 13 -34.14 -1.36 34.29
N GLY A 14 -34.32 -2.09 35.38
CA GLY A 14 -33.44 -3.21 35.76
C GLY A 14 -33.53 -4.34 34.73
N GLY A 15 -32.39 -4.75 34.18
CA GLY A 15 -32.26 -5.83 33.19
C GLY A 15 -31.54 -7.06 33.76
N THR A 16 -31.54 -8.15 33.00
CA THR A 16 -30.75 -9.35 33.27
C THR A 16 -29.49 -9.39 32.40
N ALA A 17 -28.51 -10.23 32.73
CA ALA A 17 -27.26 -10.35 31.97
C ALA A 17 -27.46 -10.71 30.48
N ALA A 18 -28.60 -11.32 30.14
CA ALA A 18 -28.97 -11.69 28.77
C ALA A 18 -29.28 -10.50 27.85
N VAL A 19 -29.44 -9.28 28.40
CA VAL A 19 -29.77 -8.06 27.62
C VAL A 19 -28.62 -7.60 26.72
N TYR A 20 -27.37 -8.00 27.01
CA TYR A 20 -26.20 -7.65 26.20
C TYR A 20 -25.94 -8.63 25.05
N ASN A 21 -26.74 -9.68 24.91
CA ASN A 21 -26.59 -10.66 23.84
C ASN A 21 -27.73 -10.48 22.82
N PRO A 22 -27.53 -9.75 21.71
CA PRO A 22 -28.58 -9.54 20.73
C PRO A 22 -29.02 -10.89 20.17
N GLN A 23 -30.29 -11.25 20.36
CA GLN A 23 -30.84 -12.51 19.87
C GLN A 23 -30.59 -12.62 18.36
N GLY A 24 -29.75 -13.58 17.97
CA GLY A 24 -29.39 -13.85 16.58
C GLY A 24 -27.89 -13.82 16.28
N LEU A 25 -27.05 -13.24 17.15
CA LEU A 25 -25.59 -13.30 17.02
C LEU A 25 -25.02 -14.30 18.02
N LYS A 26 -24.67 -15.50 17.55
CA LYS A 26 -23.87 -16.45 18.34
C LYS A 26 -22.48 -15.83 18.55
N PRO A 27 -21.93 -15.78 19.78
CA PRO A 27 -20.55 -15.38 19.99
C PRO A 27 -19.65 -16.24 19.08
N LEU A 28 -18.95 -15.59 18.16
CA LEU A 28 -17.95 -16.26 17.33
C LEU A 28 -16.86 -16.77 18.27
N VAL A 29 -16.77 -18.09 18.44
CA VAL A 29 -15.60 -18.74 19.01
C VAL A 29 -14.49 -18.63 17.96
N PHE A 30 -13.91 -17.44 17.82
CA PHE A 30 -12.76 -17.22 16.95
C PHE A 30 -11.53 -17.06 17.84
N SER A 31 -10.86 -18.20 18.10
CA SER A 31 -9.48 -18.24 18.61
C SER A 31 -8.45 -18.27 17.48
N GLU A 32 -8.84 -17.89 16.26
CA GLU A 32 -7.93 -17.87 15.12
C GLU A 32 -7.89 -16.46 14.54
N PRO A 33 -6.71 -15.83 14.41
CA PRO A 33 -6.62 -14.53 13.75
C PRO A 33 -7.18 -14.64 12.33
N PRO A 34 -7.93 -13.64 11.84
CA PRO A 34 -8.53 -13.71 10.51
C PRO A 34 -7.44 -13.96 9.47
N THR A 35 -7.63 -15.02 8.69
CA THR A 35 -6.69 -15.44 7.64
C THR A 35 -6.51 -14.27 6.67
N MET A 36 -5.26 -13.85 6.44
CA MET A 36 -4.94 -12.76 5.51
C MET A 36 -5.52 -13.05 4.12
N ILE A 37 -6.57 -12.32 3.76
CA ILE A 37 -7.39 -12.49 2.54
C ILE A 37 -6.56 -12.38 1.25
N PHE A 38 -5.37 -11.77 1.31
CA PHE A 38 -4.45 -11.63 0.17
C PHE A 38 -3.87 -12.97 -0.33
N ALA A 39 -3.89 -14.03 0.49
CA ALA A 39 -3.25 -15.31 0.17
C ALA A 39 -4.17 -16.36 -0.44
N SER A 40 -5.49 -16.14 -0.51
CA SER A 40 -6.41 -17.12 -1.09
C SER A 40 -6.44 -16.99 -2.63
N PRO A 41 -6.00 -18.00 -3.41
CA PRO A 41 -6.29 -18.01 -4.83
C PRO A 41 -7.80 -18.08 -4.99
N THR A 42 -8.38 -17.08 -5.66
CA THR A 42 -9.77 -17.14 -6.12
C THR A 42 -9.96 -18.47 -6.84
N ASN A 43 -10.80 -19.35 -6.28
CA ASN A 43 -11.12 -20.62 -6.92
C ASN A 43 -11.61 -20.33 -8.34
N LEU A 44 -10.83 -20.75 -9.34
CA LEU A 44 -11.20 -20.72 -10.75
C LEU A 44 -12.39 -21.64 -10.96
N VAL A 45 -13.59 -21.10 -10.82
CA VAL A 45 -14.76 -21.68 -11.48
C VAL A 45 -14.70 -21.26 -12.94
N SER A 46 -14.24 -22.20 -13.78
CA SER A 46 -14.57 -22.30 -15.20
C SER A 46 -14.11 -21.15 -16.12
N VAL A 47 -12.80 -20.97 -16.29
CA VAL A 47 -12.26 -20.40 -17.53
C VAL A 47 -11.29 -21.41 -18.14
N GLY A 48 -11.59 -21.86 -19.36
CA GLY A 48 -10.85 -22.88 -20.09
C GLY A 48 -9.35 -22.57 -20.19
N ARG A 49 -8.56 -23.61 -20.50
CA ARG A 49 -7.08 -23.67 -20.53
C ARG A 49 -6.34 -22.52 -21.24
N GLN A 50 -7.03 -21.59 -21.90
CA GLN A 50 -6.46 -20.38 -22.52
C GLN A 50 -6.53 -19.11 -21.63
N GLY A 51 -7.33 -19.09 -20.56
CA GLY A 51 -7.41 -17.96 -19.63
C GLY A 51 -6.29 -17.88 -18.59
N LEU A 52 -5.47 -18.93 -18.46
CA LEU A 52 -4.38 -19.00 -17.48
C LEU A 52 -3.09 -18.28 -17.94
N GLN A 53 -2.96 -17.94 -19.22
CA GLN A 53 -1.76 -17.27 -19.77
C GLN A 53 -1.75 -15.75 -19.52
N TYR A 54 -2.91 -15.14 -19.26
CA TYR A 54 -3.04 -13.70 -18.98
C TYR A 54 -2.96 -13.36 -17.49
N LEU A 55 -3.07 -14.35 -16.61
CA LEU A 55 -2.90 -14.18 -15.17
C LEU A 55 -1.43 -14.37 -14.82
N GLN A 56 -0.62 -13.35 -15.10
CA GLN A 56 0.77 -13.30 -14.66
C GLN A 56 0.85 -13.65 -13.17
N GLN A 57 1.73 -14.57 -12.80
CA GLN A 57 1.92 -15.00 -11.40
C GLN A 57 2.11 -13.78 -10.49
N ASN A 58 1.42 -13.78 -9.34
CA ASN A 58 1.50 -12.69 -8.38
C ASN A 58 2.93 -12.56 -7.82
N LYS A 59 3.60 -11.44 -8.13
CA LYS A 59 4.96 -11.12 -7.65
C LYS A 59 4.96 -10.16 -6.46
N VAL A 60 3.81 -9.71 -5.99
CA VAL A 60 3.69 -8.75 -4.88
C VAL A 60 4.37 -9.26 -3.60
N PRO A 61 4.20 -10.53 -3.17
CA PRO A 61 4.89 -11.04 -1.97
C PRO A 61 6.41 -10.96 -2.08
N ASP A 62 6.98 -11.22 -3.26
CA ASP A 62 8.43 -11.19 -3.47
C ASP A 62 8.97 -9.75 -3.45
N LEU A 63 8.24 -8.81 -4.06
CA LEU A 63 8.56 -7.39 -4.00
C LEU A 63 8.43 -6.85 -2.57
N GLN A 64 7.39 -7.22 -1.84
CA GLN A 64 7.22 -6.83 -0.43
C GLN A 64 8.40 -7.30 0.41
N ARG A 65 8.84 -8.56 0.26
CA ARG A 65 10.04 -9.08 0.94
C ARG A 65 11.30 -8.28 0.61
N MET A 66 11.49 -7.92 -0.67
CA MET A 66 12.64 -7.11 -1.10
C MET A 66 12.64 -5.73 -0.45
N PHE A 67 11.51 -5.00 -0.53
CA PHE A 67 11.43 -3.62 -0.06
C PHE A 67 11.33 -3.49 1.45
N GLN A 68 10.82 -4.51 2.16
CA GLN A 68 10.70 -4.51 3.62
C GLN A 68 11.93 -5.06 4.36
N LYS A 69 12.93 -5.59 3.64
CA LYS A 69 14.17 -6.10 4.24
C LYS A 69 14.89 -4.99 5.04
N SER A 70 15.36 -5.29 6.25
CA SER A 70 15.99 -4.31 7.15
C SER A 70 17.48 -4.05 6.84
N ASP A 71 17.78 -3.61 5.62
CA ASP A 71 19.17 -3.36 5.17
C ASP A 71 19.66 -1.92 5.43
N GLY A 72 18.80 -1.03 5.95
CA GLY A 72 19.12 0.39 6.13
C GLY A 72 19.25 1.21 4.83
N LEU A 73 19.07 0.60 3.65
CA LEU A 73 19.05 1.33 2.38
C LEU A 73 17.78 2.19 2.24
N PRO A 74 17.91 3.43 1.73
CA PRO A 74 16.76 4.27 1.43
C PRO A 74 15.95 3.69 0.26
N VAL A 75 14.65 4.00 0.22
CA VAL A 75 13.69 3.42 -0.75
C VAL A 75 14.10 3.62 -2.21
N HIS A 76 14.72 4.75 -2.55
CA HIS A 76 15.13 5.10 -3.92
C HIS A 76 16.41 4.38 -4.40
N LEU A 77 17.06 3.56 -3.55
CA LEU A 77 18.20 2.71 -3.90
C LEU A 77 17.93 1.23 -3.59
N LYS A 78 16.69 0.89 -3.22
CA LYS A 78 16.35 -0.39 -2.60
C LYS A 78 16.46 -1.57 -3.55
N ARG A 79 16.32 -1.34 -4.85
CA ARG A 79 16.45 -2.34 -5.92
C ARG A 79 17.91 -2.54 -6.35
N GLY A 80 18.86 -1.81 -5.76
CA GLY A 80 20.30 -2.01 -5.94
C GLY A 80 20.88 -1.30 -7.17
N VAL A 81 21.56 -2.06 -8.04
CA VAL A 81 22.31 -1.53 -9.20
C VAL A 81 21.48 -0.66 -10.16
N PRO A 82 20.27 -1.06 -10.61
CA PRO A 82 19.52 -0.24 -11.54
C PRO A 82 19.16 1.12 -10.95
N ASP A 83 18.75 1.16 -9.68
CA ASP A 83 18.41 2.39 -8.98
C ASP A 83 19.63 3.31 -8.84
N ARG A 84 20.79 2.75 -8.49
CA ARG A 84 22.02 3.51 -8.32
C ARG A 84 22.54 4.08 -9.64
N LEU A 85 22.45 3.31 -10.73
CA LEU A 85 22.83 3.77 -12.06
C LEU A 85 21.92 4.92 -12.49
N LEU A 86 20.60 4.72 -12.37
CA LEU A 86 19.61 5.73 -12.72
C LEU A 86 19.81 7.02 -11.91
N TYR A 87 19.99 6.91 -10.60
CA TYR A 87 20.26 8.07 -9.74
C TYR A 87 21.50 8.86 -10.20
N ARG A 88 22.61 8.17 -10.46
CA ARG A 88 23.87 8.80 -10.87
C ARG A 88 23.75 9.50 -12.22
N THR A 89 23.12 8.86 -13.19
CA THR A 89 22.96 9.43 -14.53
C THR A 89 22.01 10.64 -14.50
N THR A 90 20.89 10.55 -13.79
CA THR A 90 19.97 11.68 -13.62
C THR A 90 20.66 12.83 -12.92
N MET A 91 21.41 12.57 -11.83
CA MET A 91 22.11 13.63 -11.11
C MET A 91 23.18 14.31 -11.98
N ALA A 92 23.98 13.53 -12.72
CA ALA A 92 24.96 14.05 -13.66
C ALA A 92 24.29 14.93 -14.74
N LEU A 93 23.17 14.48 -15.31
CA LEU A 93 22.40 15.23 -16.29
C LEU A 93 21.85 16.53 -15.71
N THR A 94 21.31 16.52 -14.48
CA THR A 94 20.78 17.74 -13.85
C THR A 94 21.86 18.76 -13.53
N ILE A 95 23.03 18.32 -13.06
CA ILE A 95 24.16 19.20 -12.77
C ILE A 95 24.70 19.78 -14.09
N GLY A 96 24.93 18.93 -15.09
CA GLY A 96 25.37 19.36 -16.41
C GLY A 96 24.38 20.32 -17.09
N GLY A 97 23.08 20.01 -17.03
CA GLY A 97 22.02 20.87 -17.54
C GLY A 97 21.96 22.21 -16.83
N THR A 98 22.16 22.24 -15.51
CA THR A 98 22.21 23.49 -14.74
C THR A 98 23.39 24.37 -15.16
N ILE A 99 24.59 23.78 -15.29
CA ILE A 99 25.78 24.49 -15.76
C ILE A 99 25.55 25.03 -17.18
N TYR A 100 24.99 24.21 -18.08
CA TYR A 100 24.65 24.64 -19.43
C TYR A 100 23.68 25.83 -19.43
N CYS A 101 22.61 25.77 -18.63
CA CYS A 101 21.67 26.88 -18.49
C CYS A 101 22.36 28.16 -18.01
N LEU A 102 23.27 28.08 -17.05
CA LEU A 102 24.03 29.25 -16.57
C LEU A 102 24.92 29.84 -17.66
N VAL A 103 25.63 29.01 -18.42
CA VAL A 103 26.46 29.47 -19.56
C VAL A 103 25.59 30.11 -20.64
N ALA A 104 24.47 29.47 -20.99
CA ALA A 104 23.53 29.99 -21.98
C ALA A 104 22.94 31.34 -21.54
N LEU A 105 22.55 31.47 -20.27
CA LEU A 105 22.07 32.72 -19.69
C LEU A 105 23.15 33.80 -19.71
N PHE A 106 24.39 33.47 -19.34
CA PHE A 106 25.50 34.42 -19.38
C PHE A 106 25.75 34.95 -20.79
N LEU A 107 25.79 34.07 -21.79
CA LEU A 107 25.96 34.45 -23.20
C LEU A 107 24.77 35.28 -23.72
N ALA A 108 23.54 34.92 -23.33
CA ALA A 108 22.35 35.66 -23.71
C ALA A 108 22.25 37.04 -23.05
N ALA A 109 22.84 37.22 -21.87
CA ALA A 109 22.86 38.48 -21.15
C ALA A 109 23.85 39.50 -21.73
N GLN A 110 24.81 39.07 -22.57
CA GLN A 110 25.74 39.98 -23.23
C GLN A 110 25.07 40.63 -24.45
N PRO A 111 25.26 41.96 -24.66
CA PRO A 111 24.76 42.62 -25.85
C PRO A 111 25.45 42.06 -27.10
N LYS A 112 24.66 41.59 -28.06
CA LYS A 112 25.16 41.24 -29.40
C LYS A 112 25.11 42.47 -30.29
N ASN A 113 26.26 42.84 -30.86
CA ASN A 113 26.28 43.80 -31.95
C ASN A 113 25.52 43.19 -33.14
N LYS A 114 24.59 43.96 -33.70
CA LYS A 114 23.87 43.62 -34.94
C LYS A 114 24.74 43.85 -36.15
#